data_AF-A0A7L0U6J9-F1
#
_entry.id   AF-A0A7L0U6J9-F1
#
_cell.length_a   1.000
_cell.length_b   1.000
_cell.length_c   1.000
_cell.angle_alpha   90.00
_cell.angle_beta   90.00
_cell.angle_gamma   90.00
#
_symmetry.space_group_name_H-M   'P 1'
#
loop_
_entity.id
_entity.type
_entity.pdbx_description
1 polymer ?
#
loop_
_entity_poly.entity_id
_entity_poly.type
_entity_poly.pdbx_seq_one_letter_code
_entity_poly.pdbx_strand_id
1 'polypeptide(L)'
;GVIRHVGDALKDHSSKSRGRICAIGIAPWGIVENKEDLIGKDVTRVYQTMSNPLSKLSVLNSSHTHFILADNGTLGKYGAEVKLRRQLEKHISLQKINTR
;
A
#
# COMPACT_ATOMS: atom_id res chain seq x y z
N GLY A 1 2.13 10.10 -11.04
CA GLY A 1 2.11 10.41 -9.59
C GLY A 1 3.29 9.73 -8.90
N VAL A 2 3.75 10.27 -7.77
CA VAL A 2 4.99 9.84 -7.08
C VAL A 2 5.05 8.32 -6.83
N ILE A 3 3.94 7.71 -6.40
CA ILE A 3 3.86 6.27 -6.09
C ILE A 3 4.16 5.38 -7.31
N ARG A 4 3.81 5.84 -8.53
CA ARG A 4 4.13 5.10 -9.77
C ARG A 4 5.65 5.07 -10.01
N HIS A 5 6.31 6.22 -9.89
CA HIS A 5 7.77 6.30 -10.09
C HIS A 5 8.56 5.53 -9.02
N VAL A 6 8.09 5.54 -7.77
CA VAL A 6 8.66 4.68 -6.72
C VAL A 6 8.47 3.20 -7.07
N GLY A 7 7.29 2.82 -7.58
CA GLY A 7 7.03 1.46 -8.04
C GLY A 7 7.92 1.02 -9.20
N ASP A 8 8.23 1.91 -10.14
CA ASP A 8 9.14 1.63 -11.25
C ASP A 8 10.59 1.45 -10.75
N ALA A 9 11.04 2.31 -9.82
CA ALA A 9 12.36 2.18 -9.20
C ALA A 9 12.51 0.87 -8.39
N LEU A 10 11.44 0.42 -7.71
CA LEU A 10 11.43 -0.86 -6.99
C LEU A 10 11.57 -2.06 -7.94
N LYS A 11 10.90 -2.00 -9.11
CA LYS A 11 11.03 -3.03 -10.16
C LYS A 11 12.46 -3.08 -10.69
N ASP A 12 13.06 -1.92 -10.98
CA ASP A 12 14.44 -1.82 -11.44
C ASP A 12 15.45 -2.31 -10.40
N HIS A 13 15.20 -2.11 -9.11
CA HIS A 13 16.04 -2.68 -8.05
C HIS A 13 15.91 -4.20 -7.98
N SER A 14 14.69 -4.73 -8.06
CA SER A 14 14.45 -6.18 -7.98
C SER A 14 15.19 -6.98 -9.07
N SER A 15 15.42 -6.36 -10.23
CA SER A 15 16.17 -6.97 -11.34
C SER A 15 17.69 -6.84 -11.20
N LYS A 16 18.21 -5.94 -10.35
CA LYS A 16 19.64 -5.59 -10.24
C LYS A 16 20.30 -5.97 -8.91
N SER A 17 19.54 -6.26 -7.86
CA SER A 17 20.07 -6.46 -6.50
C SER A 17 19.36 -7.60 -5.75
N ARG A 18 20.15 -8.34 -4.94
CA ARG A 18 19.64 -9.44 -4.08
C ARG A 18 19.04 -8.96 -2.76
N GLY A 19 19.15 -7.67 -2.43
CA GLY A 19 18.62 -7.11 -1.19
C GLY A 19 17.09 -7.04 -1.22
N ARG A 20 16.41 -7.64 -0.24
CA ARG A 20 14.95 -7.57 -0.14
C ARG A 20 14.55 -6.19 0.38
N ILE A 21 13.95 -5.35 -0.48
CA ILE A 21 13.36 -4.08 -0.06
C ILE A 21 11.98 -4.36 0.54
N CYS A 22 11.75 -3.87 1.76
CA CYS A 22 10.42 -3.83 2.35
C CYS A 22 9.72 -2.53 1.93
N ALA A 23 8.88 -2.60 0.91
CA ALA A 23 8.05 -1.49 0.46
C ALA A 23 6.63 -1.65 1.00
N ILE A 24 6.22 -0.75 1.90
CA ILE A 24 4.91 -0.75 2.55
C ILE A 24 4.06 0.40 1.99
N GLY A 25 2.97 0.07 1.29
CA GLY A 25 2.01 1.05 0.79
C GLY A 25 0.92 1.33 1.83
N ILE A 26 0.64 2.60 2.13
CA ILE A 26 -0.48 2.99 3.01
C ILE A 26 -1.51 3.72 2.17
N ALA A 27 -2.73 3.17 2.07
CA ALA A 27 -3.81 3.68 1.24
C ALA A 27 -5.15 3.70 1.99
N PRO A 28 -6.08 4.62 1.67
CA PRO A 28 -7.41 4.62 2.26
C PRO A 28 -8.28 3.51 1.65
N TRP A 29 -8.95 2.71 2.48
CA TRP A 29 -9.80 1.59 2.03
C TRP A 29 -10.93 2.04 1.09
N GLY A 30 -11.51 3.22 1.36
CA GLY A 30 -12.61 3.78 0.59
C GLY A 30 -12.31 4.08 -0.88
N ILE A 31 -11.03 4.16 -1.28
CA ILE A 31 -10.63 4.42 -2.67
C ILE A 31 -10.10 3.18 -3.40
N VAL A 32 -9.94 2.04 -2.71
CA VAL A 32 -9.34 0.85 -3.31
C VAL A 32 -10.33 0.24 -4.30
N GLU A 33 -9.91 0.15 -5.56
CA GLU A 33 -10.66 -0.54 -6.60
C GLU A 33 -10.63 -2.06 -6.36
N ASN A 34 -11.73 -2.76 -6.64
CA ASN A 34 -11.89 -4.21 -6.40
C ASN A 34 -11.62 -4.63 -4.94
N LYS A 35 -11.89 -3.74 -3.98
CA LYS A 35 -11.68 -4.02 -2.55
C LYS A 35 -12.44 -5.24 -2.03
N GLU A 36 -13.57 -5.60 -2.67
CA GLU A 36 -14.37 -6.77 -2.30
C GLU A 36 -13.58 -8.08 -2.46
N ASP A 37 -12.64 -8.14 -3.41
CA ASP A 37 -11.76 -9.30 -3.60
C ASP A 37 -10.82 -9.51 -2.40
N LEU A 38 -10.54 -8.45 -1.65
CA LEU A 38 -9.66 -8.47 -0.48
C LEU A 38 -10.41 -8.81 0.81
N ILE A 39 -11.74 -8.95 0.77
CA ILE A 39 -12.54 -9.24 1.96
C ILE A 39 -12.50 -10.75 2.27
N GLY A 40 -12.09 -11.05 3.49
CA GLY A 40 -12.11 -12.39 4.04
C GLY A 40 -11.29 -12.46 5.32
N LYS A 41 -11.58 -13.45 6.15
CA LYS A 41 -10.87 -13.70 7.40
C LYS A 41 -10.00 -14.94 7.23
N ASP A 42 -8.71 -14.81 7.51
CA ASP A 42 -7.73 -15.91 7.46
C ASP A 42 -7.67 -16.62 6.09
N VAL A 43 -7.86 -15.86 5.00
CA VAL A 43 -7.86 -16.36 3.63
C VAL A 43 -6.87 -15.61 2.75
N THR A 44 -6.34 -16.31 1.73
CA THR A 44 -5.58 -15.69 0.64
C THR A 44 -6.52 -15.43 -0.52
N ARG A 45 -6.47 -14.21 -1.07
CA ARG A 45 -7.27 -13.79 -2.21
C ARG A 45 -6.37 -13.22 -3.30
N VAL A 46 -6.73 -13.49 -4.55
CA VAL A 46 -6.09 -12.85 -5.70
C VAL A 46 -6.69 -11.46 -5.87
N TYR A 47 -5.82 -10.45 -5.97
CA TYR A 47 -6.23 -9.08 -6.24
C TYR A 47 -5.87 -8.68 -7.67
N GLN A 48 -6.84 -8.20 -8.43
CA GLN A 48 -6.63 -7.79 -9.80
C GLN A 48 -6.31 -6.29 -9.88
N THR A 49 -5.10 -5.96 -10.33
CA THR A 49 -4.60 -4.57 -10.46
C THR A 49 -5.00 -3.90 -11.77
N MET A 50 -6.05 -4.36 -12.44
CA MET A 50 -6.51 -3.74 -13.70
C MET A 50 -7.33 -2.50 -13.38
N SER A 51 -6.85 -1.34 -13.79
CA SER A 51 -7.57 -0.08 -13.62
C SER A 51 -8.76 -0.01 -14.57
N ASN A 52 -9.95 0.31 -14.05
CA ASN A 52 -11.08 0.66 -14.90
C ASN A 52 -10.99 2.14 -15.32
N PRO A 53 -10.88 2.46 -16.63
CA PRO A 53 -10.72 3.85 -17.09
C PRO A 53 -11.91 4.77 -16.75
N LEU A 54 -13.06 4.21 -16.39
CA LEU A 54 -14.25 4.97 -15.96
C LEU A 54 -14.34 5.14 -14.43
N SER A 55 -13.46 4.48 -13.69
CA SER A 55 -13.48 4.47 -12.22
C SER A 55 -12.73 5.67 -11.67
N LYS A 56 -13.29 6.26 -10.60
CA LYS A 56 -12.61 7.29 -9.78
C LYS A 56 -11.79 6.68 -8.65
N LEU A 57 -11.81 5.36 -8.52
CA LEU A 57 -11.05 4.60 -7.53
C LEU A 57 -9.62 4.36 -8.02
N SER A 58 -8.79 3.77 -7.18
CA SER A 58 -7.38 3.52 -7.49
C SER A 58 -7.01 2.08 -7.17
N VAL A 59 -6.24 1.47 -8.06
CA VAL A 59 -5.66 0.13 -7.87
C VAL A 59 -4.43 0.18 -6.96
N LEU A 60 -4.19 -0.90 -6.21
CA LEU A 60 -2.96 -1.08 -5.46
C LEU A 60 -1.76 -1.33 -6.39
N ASN A 61 -0.58 -0.82 -6.04
CA ASN A 61 0.62 -0.94 -6.87
C ASN A 61 1.40 -2.23 -6.56
N SER A 62 1.40 -3.17 -7.51
CA SER A 62 2.05 -4.49 -7.38
C SER A 62 3.55 -4.48 -7.08
N SER A 63 4.23 -3.33 -7.20
CA SER A 63 5.64 -3.20 -6.78
C SER A 63 5.83 -3.14 -5.26
N HIS A 64 4.77 -2.92 -4.48
CA HIS A 64 4.86 -2.94 -3.02
C HIS A 64 4.78 -4.36 -2.50
N THR A 65 5.54 -4.63 -1.44
CA THR A 65 5.58 -5.94 -0.78
C THR A 65 4.45 -6.12 0.23
N HIS A 66 3.98 -5.03 0.83
CA HIS A 66 2.97 -5.03 1.88
C HIS A 66 2.06 -3.82 1.72
N PHE A 67 0.84 -3.92 2.26
CA PHE A 67 -0.13 -2.84 2.29
C PHE A 67 -0.76 -2.69 3.68
N ILE A 68 -1.03 -1.44 4.05
CA ILE A 68 -1.88 -1.07 5.19
C ILE A 68 -3.05 -0.27 4.62
N LEU A 69 -4.26 -0.78 4.82
CA LEU A 69 -5.49 -0.17 4.30
C LEU A 69 -6.22 0.53 5.45
N ALA A 70 -6.27 1.86 5.41
CA ALA A 70 -6.87 2.68 6.45
C ALA A 70 -8.35 2.95 6.15
N ASP A 71 -9.24 2.53 7.04
CA ASP A 71 -10.67 2.79 6.90
C ASP A 71 -11.17 3.86 7.88
N ASN A 72 -12.08 4.70 7.40
CA ASN A 72 -12.81 5.70 8.18
C ASN A 72 -14.32 5.66 7.91
N GLY A 73 -14.81 4.60 7.26
CA GLY A 73 -16.22 4.41 6.89
C GLY A 73 -16.68 5.19 5.66
N THR A 74 -15.81 5.97 5.01
CA THR A 74 -16.17 6.76 3.82
C THR A 74 -15.77 6.05 2.52
N LEU A 75 -16.50 6.34 1.44
CA LEU A 75 -16.20 5.83 0.09
C LEU A 75 -15.68 6.96 -0.81
N GLY A 76 -14.68 6.65 -1.63
CA GLY A 76 -14.11 7.57 -2.62
C GLY A 76 -13.38 8.79 -2.04
N LYS A 77 -13.12 8.83 -0.74
CA LYS A 77 -12.41 9.95 -0.08
C LYS A 77 -10.99 9.57 0.30
N TYR A 78 -10.07 10.49 0.01
CA TYR A 78 -8.69 10.43 0.48
C TYR A 78 -8.59 10.96 1.91
N GLY A 79 -7.50 10.63 2.61
CA GLY A 79 -7.13 11.25 3.87
C GLY A 79 -7.23 10.33 5.10
N ALA A 80 -7.90 9.18 4.99
CA ALA A 80 -8.01 8.21 6.09
C ALA A 80 -6.61 7.69 6.52
N GLU A 81 -5.67 7.63 5.58
CA GLU A 81 -4.30 7.18 5.78
C GLU A 81 -3.38 8.23 6.43
N VAL A 82 -3.73 9.52 6.39
CA VAL A 82 -2.80 10.61 6.75
C VAL A 82 -2.41 10.57 8.21
N LYS A 83 -3.40 10.46 9.11
CA LYS A 83 -3.15 10.37 10.56
C LYS A 83 -2.40 9.08 10.91
N LEU A 84 -2.81 7.96 10.32
CA LEU A 84 -2.19 6.66 10.52
C LEU A 84 -0.71 6.68 10.11
N ARG A 85 -0.39 7.18 8.91
CA ARG A 85 0.98 7.31 8.41
C ARG A 85 1.85 8.09 9.38
N ARG A 86 1.43 9.29 9.77
CA ARG A 86 2.20 10.15 10.69
C ARG A 86 2.46 9.47 12.04
N GLN A 87 1.46 8.79 12.59
CA GLN A 87 1.59 8.09 13.87
C GLN A 87 2.50 6.87 13.76
N LEU A 88 2.37 6.10 12.69
CA LEU A 88 3.18 4.91 12.43
C LEU A 88 4.66 5.28 12.24
N GLU A 89 4.95 6.25 11.38
CA GLU A 89 6.32 6.73 11.14
C GLU A 89 6.97 7.26 12.42
N LYS A 90 6.24 8.07 13.21
CA LYS A 90 6.71 8.54 14.51
C LYS A 90 6.98 7.37 15.45
N HIS A 91 6.07 6.40 15.52
CA HIS A 91 6.22 5.25 16.39
C HIS A 91 7.46 4.41 16.02
N ILE A 92 7.68 4.15 14.72
CA ILE A 92 8.84 3.42 14.21
C ILE A 92 10.14 4.18 14.54
N SER A 93 10.18 5.51 14.38
CA SER A 93 11.38 6.31 14.67
C SER A 93 11.82 6.28 16.14
N LEU A 94 10.91 5.91 17.06
CA LEU A 94 11.19 5.81 18.49
C LEU A 94 11.58 4.39 18.92
N GLN A 95 11.51 3.40 18.02
CA GLN A 95 11.90 2.03 18.34
C GLN A 95 13.42 1.93 18.43
N LYS A 96 13.90 1.22 19.47
CA LYS A 96 15.33 0.92 19.59
C LYS A 96 15.74 -0.05 18.49
N ILE A 97 16.77 0.31 17.75
CA ILE A 97 17.41 -0.59 16.80
C ILE A 97 18.38 -1.45 17.60
N ASN A 98 17.98 -2.67 17.93
CA ASN A 98 18.93 -3.65 18.46
C ASN A 98 19.78 -4.14 17.28
N THR A 99 20.96 -3.55 17.11
CA THR A 99 22.01 -4.13 16.28
C THR A 99 22.49 -5.40 16.98
N ARG A 100 22.28 -6.56 16.35
CA ARG A 100 22.89 -7.82 16.76
C ARG A 100 24.41 -7.73 16.73
#